data_AF-A0A0B7C018-F1
#
_entry.id   AF-A0A0B7C018-F1
#
_cell.length_a   1.000
_cell.length_b   1.000
_cell.length_c   1.000
_cell.angle_alpha   90.00
_cell.angle_beta   90.00
_cell.angle_gamma   90.00
#
_symmetry.space_group_name_H-M   'P 1'
#
loop_
_entity.id
_entity.type
_entity.pdbx_description
1 polymer ?
#
loop_
_entity_poly.entity_id
_entity_poly.type
_entity_poly.pdbx_seq_one_letter_code
_entity_poly.pdbx_strand_id
1 'polypeptide(L)' 'KTHFVMREKEVLMKLDHSYFIKLAYTFQDSERLYYVLTYARNGELLAYLHKLSAFDVPCTRFYSAEIVLALEYLHGLGI' A
#
# COMPACT_ATOMS: atom_id res chain seq x y z
N LYS A 1 19.91 -6.18 2.74
CA LYS A 1 18.73 -6.51 1.90
C LYS A 1 17.69 -7.30 2.68
N THR A 2 18.06 -8.41 3.33
CA THR A 2 17.18 -9.24 4.17
C THR A 2 16.47 -8.48 5.30
N HIS A 3 17.14 -7.51 5.94
CA HIS A 3 16.51 -6.72 7.01
C HIS A 3 15.32 -5.85 6.54
N PHE A 4 15.40 -5.29 5.32
CA PHE A 4 14.31 -4.48 4.76
C PHE A 4 13.08 -5.33 4.44
N VAL A 5 13.33 -6.53 3.93
CA VAL A 5 12.30 -7.52 3.61
C VAL A 5 11.56 -7.99 4.88
N MET A 6 12.29 -8.27 5.97
CA MET A 6 11.64 -8.67 7.23
C MET A 6 10.81 -7.53 7.82
N ARG A 7 11.32 -6.30 7.76
CA ARG A 7 10.57 -5.11 8.19
C ARG A 7 9.30 -4.89 7.35
N GLU A 8 9.38 -5.05 6.03
CA GLU A 8 8.24 -4.92 5.13
C GLU A 8 7.14 -5.94 5.47
N LYS A 9 7.52 -7.20 5.66
CA LYS A 9 6.59 -8.24 6.13
C LYS A 9 5.96 -7.87 7.48
N GLU A 10 6.77 -7.45 8.46
CA GLU A 10 6.27 -7.08 9.79
C GLU A 10 5.27 -5.92 9.74
N VAL A 11 5.55 -4.91 8.92
CA VAL A 11 4.63 -3.78 8.71
C VAL A 11 3.34 -4.30 8.08
N LEU A 12 3.41 -5.01 6.95
CA LEU A 12 2.24 -5.53 6.25
C LEU A 12 1.38 -6.48 7.10
N MET A 13 1.98 -7.21 8.05
CA MET A 13 1.26 -8.06 9.01
C MET A 13 0.54 -7.25 10.10
N LYS A 14 1.00 -6.05 10.42
CA LYS A 14 0.37 -5.17 11.42
C LYS A 14 -0.77 -4.32 10.86
N LEU A 15 -0.83 -4.14 9.55
CA LEU A 15 -1.88 -3.34 8.90
C LEU A 15 -3.18 -4.13 8.84
N ASP A 16 -4.18 -3.67 9.58
CA ASP A 16 -5.56 -4.16 9.46
C ASP A 16 -6.52 -3.00 9.26
N HIS A 17 -6.52 -2.45 8.05
CA HIS A 17 -7.44 -1.41 7.64
C HIS A 17 -7.73 -1.48 6.14
N SER A 18 -8.91 -1.04 5.71
CA SER A 18 -9.35 -1.08 4.30
C SER A 18 -8.57 -0.15 3.36
N TYR A 19 -7.73 0.75 3.89
CA TYR A 19 -6.90 1.66 3.08
C TYR A 19 -5.63 0.99 2.53
N PHE A 20 -5.26 -0.16 3.09
CA PHE A 20 -4.03 -0.87 2.75
C PHE A 20 -4.35 -2.19 2.07
N ILE A 21 -3.47 -2.57 1.16
CA ILE A 21 -3.44 -3.95 0.67
C ILE A 21 -3.05 -4.88 1.82
N LYS A 22 -3.75 -6.02 1.94
CA LYS A 22 -3.48 -6.99 3.00
C LYS A 22 -2.54 -8.07 2.51
N LEU A 23 -1.64 -8.50 3.38
CA LEU A 23 -0.78 -9.66 3.16
C LEU A 23 -1.52 -10.93 3.60
N ALA A 24 -1.88 -11.76 2.62
CA ALA A 24 -2.56 -13.03 2.88
C ALA A 24 -1.57 -14.14 3.26
N TYR A 25 -0.48 -14.29 2.50
CA TYR A 25 0.52 -15.35 2.70
C TYR A 25 1.92 -14.89 2.27
N THR A 26 2.95 -15.50 2.85
CA THR A 26 4.35 -15.37 2.41
C THR A 26 4.97 -16.75 2.25
N PHE A 27 5.68 -16.98 1.15
CA PHE A 27 6.45 -18.21 0.93
C PHE A 27 7.74 -17.88 0.17
N GLN A 28 8.69 -18.82 0.12
CA GLN A 28 9.97 -18.64 -0.55
C GLN A 28 10.44 -19.94 -1.19
N ASP A 29 11.26 -19.81 -2.23
CA ASP A 29 12.09 -20.89 -2.76
C ASP A 29 13.58 -20.61 -2.46
N SER A 30 14.49 -21.35 -3.10
CA SER A 30 15.94 -21.18 -2.90
C SER A 30 16.49 -19.83 -3.37
N GLU A 31 15.75 -19.11 -4.20
CA GLU A 31 16.22 -17.88 -4.86
C GLU A 31 15.36 -16.65 -4.54
N ARG A 32 14.08 -16.83 -4.20
CA ARG A 32 13.07 -15.76 -4.18
C ARG A 32 12.10 -15.88 -3.02
N LEU A 33 11.54 -14.74 -2.66
CA LEU A 33 10.48 -14.57 -1.68
C LEU A 33 9.23 -14.03 -2.37
N TYR A 34 8.07 -14.56 -1.98
CA TYR A 34 6.79 -14.30 -2.62
C TYR A 34 5.78 -13.81 -1.60
N TYR A 35 5.14 -12.67 -1.90
CA TYR A 35 4.11 -12.05 -1.06
C TYR A 35 2.77 -12.18 -1.79
N VAL A 36 1.80 -12.79 -1.14
CA VAL A 36 0.43 -12.88 -1.64
C VAL A 36 -0.34 -11.71 -1.05
N LEU A 37 -0.66 -10.72 -1.89
CA LEU A 37 -1.32 -9.49 -1.50
C LEU A 37 -2.76 -9.44 -2.04
N THR A 38 -3.64 -8.68 -1.40
CA THR A 38 -4.97 -8.39 -1.96
C THR A 38 -4.85 -7.67 -3.30
N TYR A 39 -5.66 -8.09 -4.28
CA TYR A 39 -5.60 -7.56 -5.64
C TYR A 39 -6.27 -6.17 -5.77
N ALA A 40 -5.49 -5.17 -6.15
CA ALA A 40 -5.98 -3.85 -6.51
C ALA A 40 -6.39 -3.82 -8.00
N ARG A 41 -7.68 -4.10 -8.29
CA ARG A 41 -8.20 -4.25 -9.67
C ARG A 41 -7.90 -3.07 -10.60
N ASN A 42 -7.85 -1.85 -10.07
CA ASN A 42 -7.68 -0.65 -10.87
C ASN A 42 -6.21 -0.20 -10.98
N GLY A 43 -5.25 -0.93 -10.42
CA GLY A 43 -3.85 -0.56 -10.48
C GLY A 43 -3.52 0.72 -9.68
N GLU A 44 -2.56 1.50 -10.18
CA GLU A 44 -1.93 2.59 -9.43
C GLU A 44 -2.48 3.97 -9.80
N LEU A 45 -2.69 4.83 -8.79
CA LEU A 45 -3.19 6.20 -8.98
C LEU A 45 -2.27 7.05 -9.88
N LEU A 46 -0.94 6.86 -9.80
CA LEU A 46 0.03 7.59 -10.61
C LEU A 46 -0.16 7.36 -12.11
N ALA A 47 -0.54 6.15 -12.52
CA ALA A 47 -0.82 5.84 -13.92
C ALA A 47 -1.99 6.66 -14.45
N TYR A 48 -3.03 6.87 -13.62
CA TYR A 48 -4.15 7.74 -13.97
C TYR A 48 -3.75 9.21 -14.01
N LEU A 49 -2.92 9.67 -13.06
CA LEU A 49 -2.43 11.04 -13.03
C LEU A 49 -1.62 11.37 -14.29
N HIS A 50 -0.72 10.48 -14.71
CA HIS A 50 0.05 10.65 -15.95
C HIS A 50 -0.85 10.69 -17.19
N LYS A 51 -1.90 9.86 -17.23
CA LYS A 51 -2.85 9.85 -18.35
C LYS A 51 -3.71 11.12 -18.42
N LEU A 52 -4.09 11.67 -17.28
CA LEU A 52 -4.96 12.85 -17.19
C LEU A 52 -4.20 14.17 -17.11
N SER A 53 -2.86 14.12 -16.95
CA SER A 53 -1.97 15.24 -16.63
C SER A 53 -2.21 15.89 -15.25
N ALA A 54 -3.47 16.07 -14.84
CA ALA A 54 -3.86 16.56 -13.53
C ALA A 54 -5.24 16.02 -13.15
N PHE A 55 -5.52 15.93 -11.85
CA PHE A 55 -6.86 15.66 -11.35
C PHE A 55 -7.64 16.96 -11.14
N ASP A 56 -8.97 16.87 -11.23
CA ASP A 56 -9.83 17.98 -10.83
C ASP A 56 -9.84 18.15 -9.30
N VAL A 57 -10.41 19.26 -8.83
CA VAL A 57 -10.45 19.59 -7.40
C VAL A 57 -11.17 18.52 -6.57
N PRO A 58 -12.34 17.99 -6.98
CA PRO A 58 -13.01 16.92 -6.25
C PRO A 58 -12.17 15.63 -6.13
N CYS A 59 -11.58 15.16 -7.22
CA CYS A 59 -10.75 13.96 -7.24
C CYS A 59 -9.49 14.14 -6.39
N THR A 60 -8.81 15.29 -6.52
CA THR A 60 -7.65 15.64 -5.70
C THR A 60 -8.01 15.64 -4.23
N ARG A 61 -9.12 16.30 -3.84
CA ARG A 61 -9.58 16.34 -2.45
C ARG A 61 -9.85 14.95 -1.89
N PHE A 62 -10.53 14.09 -2.66
CA PHE A 62 -10.84 12.73 -2.24
C PHE A 62 -9.58 11.89 -1.99
N TYR A 63 -8.70 11.77 -2.99
CA TYR A 63 -7.49 10.96 -2.83
C TYR A 63 -6.52 11.53 -1.79
N SER A 64 -6.40 12.86 -1.69
CA SER A 64 -5.61 13.47 -0.62
C SER A 64 -6.16 13.15 0.76
N ALA A 65 -7.49 13.18 0.95
CA ALA A 65 -8.10 12.81 2.24
C ALA A 65 -7.84 11.35 2.60
N GLU A 66 -8.04 10.41 1.66
CA GLU A 66 -7.76 8.98 1.88
C GLU A 66 -6.28 8.74 2.23
N ILE A 67 -5.34 9.41 1.54
CA ILE A 67 -3.90 9.31 1.84
C ILE A 67 -3.60 9.84 3.24
N VAL A 68 -4.18 10.98 3.63
CA VAL A 68 -3.97 11.55 4.96
C VAL A 68 -4.50 10.61 6.05
N LEU A 69 -5.68 10.02 5.86
CA LEU A 69 -6.26 9.04 6.80
C LEU A 69 -5.41 7.77 6.91
N ALA A 70 -4.88 7.28 5.78
CA ALA A 70 -3.95 6.16 5.78
C ALA A 70 -2.67 6.49 6.57
N LEU A 71 -2.10 7.68 6.37
CA LEU A 71 -0.91 8.11 7.11
C LEU A 71 -1.18 8.28 8.61
N GLU A 72 -2.33 8.84 8.99
CA GLU A 72 -2.74 8.95 10.40
C GLU A 72 -2.83 7.56 11.07
N TYR A 73 -3.39 6.57 10.37
CA TYR A 73 -3.43 5.19 10.84
C TYR A 73 -2.02 4.61 11.05
N LEU A 74 -1.11 4.80 10.09
CA LEU A 74 0.28 4.32 10.21
C LEU A 74 1.01 4.95 11.40
N HIS A 75 0.89 6.27 11.55
CA HIS A 75 1.49 6.99 12.67
C HIS A 75 0.91 6.52 14.01
N GLY A 76 -0.38 6.20 14.07
CA GLY A 76 -1.01 5.61 15.26
C GLY A 76 -0.45 4.24 15.67
N LEU A 77 0.10 3.48 14.71
CA LEU A 77 0.81 2.22 14.97
C LEU A 77 2.30 2.39 15.27
N GLY A 78 2.81 3.63 15.26
CA GLY A 78 4.23 3.94 15.42
C GLY A 78 5.09 3.49 14.24
N ILE A 79 4.50 3.41 13.05
CA ILE A 79 5.16 3.05 11.78
C ILE A 79 5.56 4.32 11.03
#